data_AF-A0A1V5PVU3-F1
#
_entry.id   AF-A0A1V5PVU3-F1
#
_cell.length_a   1.000
_cell.length_b   1.000
_cell.length_c   1.000
_cell.angle_alpha   90.00
_cell.angle_beta   90.00
_cell.angle_gamma   90.00
#
_symmetry.space_group_name_H-M   'P 1'
#
loop_
_entity.id
_entity.type
_entity.pdbx_description
1 polymer ?
#
loop_
_entity_poly.entity_id
_entity_poly.type
_entity_poly.pdbx_seq_one_letter_code
_entity_poly.pdbx_strand_id
1 'polypeptide(L)'
;MTQILVSPERLESVAGTFDSKKSETEQILSSLRSLMQNLNAEWDGVAQEKFYSQWDAMLPKMNQFTNLLGEISGELRRIARVFRETDERVI
;
A
#
# COMPACT_ATOMS: atom_id res chain seq x y z
N MET A 1 -6.30 -24.67 25.42
CA MET A 1 -5.86 -23.31 25.03
C MET A 1 -5.82 -23.27 23.52
N THR A 2 -6.69 -22.49 22.88
CA THR A 2 -6.72 -22.37 21.42
C THR A 2 -5.56 -21.48 20.99
N GLN A 3 -4.40 -22.10 20.80
CA GLN A 3 -3.27 -21.45 20.15
C GLN A 3 -3.70 -21.18 18.71
N ILE A 4 -4.08 -19.94 18.41
CA ILE A 4 -4.23 -19.50 17.04
C ILE A 4 -2.80 -19.47 16.47
N LEU A 5 -2.33 -20.64 16.03
CA LEU A 5 -1.09 -20.83 15.28
C LEU A 5 -1.34 -20.23 13.89
N VAL A 6 -1.20 -18.92 13.76
CA VAL A 6 -0.98 -18.35 12.43
C VAL A 6 0.40 -18.85 12.00
N SER A 7 0.43 -19.73 11.00
CA SER A 7 1.69 -20.29 10.52
C SER A 7 2.53 -19.21 9.82
N PRO A 8 3.87 -19.32 9.81
CA PRO A 8 4.73 -18.42 9.04
C PRO A 8 4.31 -18.28 7.58
N GLU A 9 3.86 -19.36 6.95
CA GLU A 9 3.39 -19.37 5.56
C GLU A 9 2.12 -18.54 5.40
N ARG A 10 1.22 -18.57 6.39
CA ARG A 10 0.02 -17.73 6.37
C ARG A 10 0.39 -16.25 6.48
N LEU A 11 1.34 -15.89 7.33
CA LEU A 11 1.84 -14.51 7.47
C LEU A 11 2.47 -14.02 6.16
N GLU A 12 3.31 -14.84 5.52
CA GLU A 12 3.92 -14.52 4.21
C GLU A 12 2.87 -14.37 3.11
N SER A 13 1.83 -15.22 3.09
CA SER A 13 0.72 -15.13 2.14
C SER A 13 -0.08 -13.84 2.32
N VAL A 14 -0.34 -13.43 3.57
CA VAL A 14 -1.02 -12.16 3.85
C VAL A 14 -0.12 -10.98 3.46
N ALA A 15 1.18 -11.03 3.77
CA ALA A 15 2.13 -10.00 3.34
C ALA A 15 2.15 -9.82 1.81
N GLY A 16 2.17 -10.92 1.05
CA GLY A 16 2.07 -10.86 -0.42
C GLY A 16 0.75 -10.26 -0.92
N THR A 17 -0.35 -10.40 -0.17
CA THR A 17 -1.61 -9.72 -0.47
C THR A 17 -1.49 -8.21 -0.28
N PHE A 18 -0.83 -7.76 0.80
CA PHE A 18 -0.55 -6.34 1.03
C PHE A 18 0.35 -5.75 -0.07
N ASP A 19 1.39 -6.47 -0.49
CA ASP A 19 2.25 -6.06 -1.61
C ASP A 19 1.46 -5.92 -2.93
N SER A 20 0.56 -6.87 -3.18
CA SER A 20 -0.30 -6.83 -4.37
C SER A 20 -1.24 -5.61 -4.34
N LYS A 21 -1.84 -5.33 -3.18
CA LYS A 21 -2.71 -4.16 -3.00
C LYS A 21 -1.96 -2.84 -3.04
N LYS A 22 -0.71 -2.81 -2.59
CA LYS A 22 0.19 -1.68 -2.78
C LYS A 22 0.41 -1.39 -4.26
N SER A 23 0.78 -2.39 -5.04
CA SER A 23 0.99 -2.24 -6.50
C SER A 23 -0.28 -1.81 -7.23
N GLU A 24 -1.44 -2.38 -6.88
CA GLU A 24 -2.73 -1.99 -7.46
C GLU A 24 -3.04 -0.52 -7.17
N THR A 25 -2.81 -0.08 -5.93
CA THR A 25 -3.00 1.32 -5.52
C THR A 25 -2.06 2.26 -6.28
N GLU A 26 -0.78 1.91 -6.42
CA GLU A 26 0.19 2.70 -7.19
C GLU A 26 -0.22 2.86 -8.66
N GLN A 27 -0.74 1.80 -9.29
CA GLN A 27 -1.24 1.83 -10.66
C GLN A 27 -2.48 2.74 -10.80
N ILE A 28 -3.41 2.68 -9.85
CA ILE A 28 -4.57 3.57 -9.80
C ILE A 28 -4.10 5.02 -9.69
N LEU A 29 -3.18 5.33 -8.78
CA LEU A 29 -2.66 6.69 -8.61
C LEU A 29 -1.95 7.20 -9.85
N SER A 30 -1.16 6.35 -10.52
CA SER A 30 -0.52 6.69 -11.78
C SER A 30 -1.56 7.02 -12.87
N SER A 31 -2.59 6.19 -13.00
CA SER A 31 -3.66 6.39 -13.98
C SER A 31 -4.41 7.69 -13.73
N LEU A 32 -4.77 7.98 -12.48
CA LEU A 32 -5.45 9.21 -12.12
C LEU A 32 -4.58 10.45 -12.36
N ARG A 33 -3.27 10.39 -12.06
CA ARG A 33 -2.33 11.48 -12.38
C ARG A 33 -2.29 11.77 -13.88
N SER A 34 -2.23 10.74 -14.73
CA SER A 34 -2.25 10.92 -16.18
C SER A 34 -3.57 11.52 -16.67
N LEU A 35 -4.71 11.07 -16.15
CA LEU A 35 -6.01 11.63 -16.47
C LEU A 35 -6.09 13.12 -16.11
N MET A 36 -5.62 13.48 -14.92
CA MET A 36 -5.57 14.87 -14.46
C MET A 36 -4.62 15.73 -15.32
N GLN A 37 -3.46 15.21 -15.71
CA GLN A 37 -2.54 15.93 -16.59
C GLN A 37 -3.17 16.20 -17.97
N ASN A 38 -3.87 15.23 -18.55
CA ASN A 38 -4.57 15.40 -19.82
C ASN A 38 -5.71 16.41 -19.71
N LEU A 39 -6.52 16.30 -18.65
CA LEU A 39 -7.62 17.23 -18.40
C LEU A 39 -7.15 18.68 -18.22
N ASN A 40 -5.96 18.87 -17.64
CA ASN A 40 -5.35 20.20 -17.46
C ASN A 40 -5.02 20.90 -18.78
N ALA A 41 -4.78 20.14 -19.85
CA ALA A 41 -4.49 20.68 -21.17
C ALA A 41 -5.75 21.11 -21.93
N GLU A 42 -6.91 20.54 -21.58
CA GLU A 42 -8.20 20.77 -22.25
C GLU A 42 -9.11 21.75 -21.50
N TRP A 43 -8.93 21.86 -20.18
CA TRP A 43 -9.72 22.72 -19.31
C TRP A 43 -8.96 24.01 -19.03
N ASP A 44 -9.47 25.16 -19.49
CA ASP A 44 -8.97 26.51 -19.20
C ASP A 44 -10.01 27.29 -18.38
N GLY A 45 -9.70 27.67 -17.12
CA GLY A 45 -10.53 28.59 -16.33
C GLY A 45 -10.36 28.53 -14.80
N VAL A 46 -10.73 29.60 -14.09
CA VAL A 46 -10.50 29.82 -12.64
C VAL A 46 -11.08 28.72 -11.71
N ALA A 47 -12.10 27.96 -12.14
CA ALA A 47 -12.63 26.82 -11.37
C ALA A 47 -11.65 25.63 -11.28
N GLN A 48 -10.65 25.59 -12.17
CA GLN A 48 -9.58 24.60 -12.27
C GLN A 48 -8.64 24.65 -11.06
N GLU A 49 -8.13 25.84 -10.69
CA GLU A 49 -7.11 25.99 -9.65
C GLU A 49 -7.50 25.35 -8.31
N LYS A 50 -8.74 25.58 -7.85
CA LYS A 50 -9.22 25.01 -6.59
C LYS A 50 -9.26 23.49 -6.62
N PHE A 51 -9.67 22.91 -7.75
CA PHE A 51 -9.73 21.46 -7.91
C PHE A 51 -8.33 20.84 -7.97
N TYR A 52 -7.42 21.41 -8.75
CA TYR A 52 -6.03 20.94 -8.81
C TYR A 52 -5.30 21.08 -7.47
N SER A 53 -5.54 22.18 -6.74
CA SER A 53 -5.01 22.34 -5.38
C SER A 53 -5.49 21.23 -4.43
N GLN A 54 -6.78 20.86 -4.50
CA GLN A 54 -7.32 19.75 -3.72
C GLN A 54 -6.75 18.40 -4.14
N TRP A 55 -6.62 18.17 -5.45
CA TRP A 55 -6.00 16.97 -6.01
C TRP A 55 -4.56 16.80 -5.53
N ASP A 56 -3.75 17.84 -5.67
CA ASP A 56 -2.35 17.85 -5.25
C ASP A 56 -2.22 17.63 -3.73
N ALA A 57 -3.14 18.19 -2.93
CA ALA A 57 -3.20 17.96 -1.49
C ALA A 57 -3.60 16.51 -1.11
N MET A 58 -4.25 15.76 -2.00
CA MET A 58 -4.57 14.34 -1.79
C MET A 58 -3.39 13.42 -2.11
N LEU A 59 -2.51 13.79 -3.05
CA LEU A 59 -1.38 12.94 -3.46
C LEU A 59 -0.48 12.49 -2.29
N PRO A 60 -0.09 13.35 -1.33
CA PRO A 60 0.69 12.92 -0.17
C PRO A 60 -0.01 11.87 0.68
N LYS A 61 -1.33 12.01 0.88
CA LYS A 61 -2.13 11.06 1.68
C LYS A 61 -2.19 9.70 1.03
N MET A 62 -2.32 9.67 -0.30
CA MET A 62 -2.32 8.42 -1.06
C MET A 62 -0.94 7.76 -1.05
N ASN A 63 0.14 8.53 -1.19
CA ASN A 63 1.50 8.00 -1.06
C ASN A 63 1.74 7.44 0.36
N GLN A 64 1.26 8.11 1.41
CA GLN A 64 1.32 7.60 2.79
C GLN A 64 0.57 6.28 2.95
N PHE A 65 -0.63 6.16 2.37
CA PHE A 65 -1.39 4.92 2.40
C PHE A 65 -0.64 3.76 1.71
N THR A 66 -0.07 4.01 0.53
CA THR A 66 0.76 3.03 -0.19
C THR A 66 2.00 2.61 0.62
N ASN A 67 2.65 3.57 1.32
CA ASN A 67 3.76 3.26 2.20
C ASN A 67 3.34 2.37 3.37
N LEU A 68 2.20 2.69 4.01
CA LEU A 68 1.65 1.90 5.11
C LEU A 68 1.37 0.45 4.70
N LEU A 69 0.85 0.22 3.48
CA LEU A 69 0.66 -1.15 2.96
C LEU A 69 1.99 -1.92 2.89
N GLY A 70 3.07 -1.26 2.46
CA GLY A 70 4.41 -1.84 2.43
C GLY A 70 5.00 -2.08 3.82
N GLU A 71 4.78 -1.17 4.76
CA GLU A 71 5.20 -1.32 6.16
C GLU A 71 4.54 -2.55 6.80
N ILE A 72 3.22 -2.70 6.63
CA ILE A 72 2.46 -3.85 7.15
C ILE A 72 2.97 -5.16 6.52
N SER A 73 3.19 -5.19 5.20
CA SER A 73 3.79 -6.35 4.53
C SER A 73 5.15 -6.70 5.14
N GLY A 74 6.03 -5.70 5.32
CA GLY A 74 7.35 -5.89 5.92
C GLY A 74 7.30 -6.41 7.36
N GLU A 75 6.36 -5.92 8.16
CA GLU A 75 6.15 -6.37 9.54
C GLU A 75 5.66 -7.81 9.59
N LEU A 76 4.68 -8.19 8.75
CA LEU A 76 4.18 -9.56 8.67
C LEU A 76 5.30 -10.55 8.29
N ARG A 77 6.17 -10.19 7.34
CA ARG A 77 7.34 -11.00 6.95
C ARG A 77 8.37 -11.11 8.07
N ARG A 78 8.57 -10.04 8.85
CA ARG A 78 9.43 -10.05 10.03
C ARG A 78 8.90 -11.02 11.07
N ILE A 79 7.59 -10.98 11.37
CA ILE A 79 6.97 -11.90 12.33
C ILE A 79 7.09 -13.35 11.83
N ALA A 80 6.83 -13.62 10.55
CA ALA A 80 6.98 -14.95 9.95
C ALA A 80 8.40 -15.51 10.09
N ARG A 81 9.41 -14.66 9.95
CA ARG A 81 10.82 -15.03 10.16
C ARG A 81 11.11 -15.37 11.61
N VAL A 82 10.69 -14.54 12.56
CA VAL A 82 10.88 -14.78 14.00
C VAL A 82 10.22 -16.09 14.43
N PHE A 83 9.04 -16.40 13.89
CA PHE A 83 8.34 -17.65 14.20
C PHE A 83 9.13 -18.86 13.70
N ARG A 84 9.64 -18.85 12.46
CA ARG A 84 10.51 -19.92 11.94
C ARG A 84 11.76 -20.12 12.79
N GLU A 85 12.46 -19.03 13.14
CA GLU A 85 13.67 -19.09 13.96
C GLU A 85 13.41 -19.59 15.39
N THR A 86 12.21 -19.31 15.94
CA THR A 86 11.82 -19.76 17.27
C THR A 86 11.46 -21.25 17.27
N ASP A 87 10.69 -21.70 16.27
CA ASP A 87 10.37 -23.13 16.11
C ASP A 87 11.63 -23.96 15.85
N GLU A 88 12.59 -23.46 15.06
CA GLU A 88 13.88 -24.14 14.82
C GLU A 88 14.76 -24.27 16.08
N ARG A 89 14.59 -23.40 17.09
CA ARG A 89 15.34 -23.44 18.35
C ARG A 89 14.69 -24.31 19.43
N VAL A 90 13.42 -24.69 19.25
CA VAL A 90 12.66 -25.49 20.21
C VAL A 90 12.73 -26.99 19.89
N ILE A 91 13.45 -27.38 18.83
CA ILE A 91 13.74 -28.77 18.44
C ILE A 91 15.16 -29.17 18.85
#